data_AF-A0A2A4UH78-F1
#
_entry.id   AF-A0A2A4UH78-F1
#
_cell.length_a   1.000
_cell.length_b   1.000
_cell.length_c   1.000
_cell.angle_alpha   90.00
_cell.angle_beta   90.00
_cell.angle_gamma   90.00
#
_symmetry.space_group_name_H-M   'P 1'
#
loop_
_entity.id
_entity.type
_entity.pdbx_description
1 polymer ?
#
loop_
_entity_poly.entity_id
_entity_poly.type
_entity_poly.pdbx_seq_one_letter_code
_entity_poly.pdbx_strand_id
1 'polypeptide(L)'
;MPRVKAITTMSVLSSGRKHWLNIAVIALLTAFFITFALSNLTLIDIGLLGVKSQNIPLYVPVFIAFLLGFSGGMLSLSFSRRKHKQEISQLREENNLLHQEVENLRNIPLQDDV
;
A
#
# COMPACT_ATOMS: atom_id res chain seq x y z
N MET A 1 14.33 -40.05 7.07
CA MET A 1 13.43 -38.90 7.30
C MET A 1 13.59 -37.88 6.16
N PRO A 2 12.53 -37.55 5.40
CA PRO A 2 12.43 -36.21 4.81
C PRO A 2 10.98 -35.67 4.76
N ARG A 3 10.69 -34.56 5.45
CA ARG A 3 9.36 -33.89 5.46
C ARG A 3 9.43 -32.36 5.31
N VAL A 4 10.40 -31.82 4.56
CA VAL A 4 10.60 -30.34 4.51
C VAL A 4 10.30 -29.70 3.14
N LYS A 5 10.07 -30.48 2.06
CA LYS A 5 9.92 -29.91 0.70
C LYS A 5 8.52 -29.44 0.30
N ALA A 6 7.47 -29.70 1.10
CA ALA A 6 6.08 -29.47 0.66
C ALA A 6 5.52 -28.07 0.95
N ILE A 7 6.17 -27.25 1.78
CA ILE A 7 5.57 -26.00 2.28
C ILE A 7 5.89 -24.79 1.36
N THR A 8 6.95 -24.88 0.55
CA THR A 8 7.45 -23.74 -0.23
C THR A 8 6.74 -23.53 -1.57
N THR A 9 6.00 -24.51 -2.08
CA THR A 9 5.33 -24.41 -3.40
C THR A 9 3.95 -23.77 -3.38
N MET A 10 3.27 -23.72 -2.23
CA MET A 10 1.93 -23.10 -2.13
C MET A 10 1.94 -21.58 -2.01
N SER A 11 3.05 -20.94 -1.62
CA SER A 11 3.12 -19.48 -1.50
C SER A 11 3.31 -18.76 -2.84
N VAL A 12 4.05 -19.38 -3.77
CA VAL A 12 4.42 -18.78 -5.08
C VAL A 12 3.22 -18.67 -6.03
N LEU A 13 2.25 -19.60 -5.94
CA LEU A 13 1.04 -19.58 -6.79
C LEU A 13 0.02 -18.48 -6.41
N SER A 14 0.19 -17.85 -5.25
CA SER A 14 -0.68 -16.75 -4.79
C SER A 14 -0.16 -15.37 -5.20
N SER A 15 1.13 -15.27 -5.53
CA SER A 15 1.81 -14.01 -5.89
C SER A 15 1.33 -13.50 -7.25
N GLY A 16 1.28 -14.39 -8.26
CA GLY A 16 0.87 -14.04 -9.62
C GLY A 16 -0.57 -13.53 -9.73
N ARG A 17 -1.49 -14.11 -8.96
CA ARG A 17 -2.94 -13.81 -9.02
C ARG A 17 -3.27 -12.38 -8.58
N LYS A 18 -2.47 -11.81 -7.66
CA LYS A 18 -2.65 -10.44 -7.16
C LYS A 18 -2.28 -9.40 -8.22
N HIS A 19 -1.27 -9.67 -9.04
CA HIS A 19 -0.85 -8.76 -10.11
C HIS A 19 -1.90 -8.67 -11.22
N TRP A 20 -2.50 -9.80 -11.63
CA TRP A 20 -3.55 -9.82 -12.64
C TRP A 20 -4.81 -9.06 -12.23
N LEU A 21 -5.23 -9.17 -10.97
CA LEU A 21 -6.37 -8.39 -10.46
C LEU A 21 -6.07 -6.89 -10.53
N ASN A 22 -4.89 -6.46 -10.10
CA ASN A 22 -4.49 -5.05 -10.18
C ASN A 22 -4.46 -4.55 -11.63
N ILE A 23 -3.90 -5.35 -12.56
CA ILE A 23 -3.88 -5.02 -13.99
C ILE A 23 -5.30 -4.88 -14.53
N ALA A 24 -6.20 -5.82 -14.20
CA ALA A 24 -7.59 -5.78 -14.64
C ALA A 24 -8.33 -4.54 -14.09
N VAL A 25 -8.12 -4.20 -12.81
CA VAL A 25 -8.71 -3.00 -12.20
C VAL A 25 -8.19 -1.73 -12.86
N ILE A 26 -6.88 -1.64 -13.12
CA ILE A 26 -6.28 -0.49 -13.83
C ILE A 26 -6.86 -0.38 -15.23
N ALA A 27 -6.91 -1.47 -16.00
CA ALA A 27 -7.45 -1.47 -17.34
C ALA A 27 -8.92 -1.04 -17.38
N LEU A 28 -9.73 -1.54 -16.45
CA LEU A 28 -11.15 -1.15 -16.32
C LEU A 28 -11.30 0.34 -16.01
N LEU A 29 -10.53 0.86 -15.06
CA LEU A 29 -10.53 2.29 -14.71
C LEU A 29 -10.10 3.15 -15.89
N THR A 30 -9.02 2.78 -16.57
CA THR A 30 -8.54 3.51 -17.76
C THR A 30 -9.60 3.54 -18.85
N ALA A 31 -10.23 2.39 -19.15
CA ALA A 31 -11.32 2.34 -20.12
C ALA A 31 -12.50 3.25 -19.71
N PHE A 32 -12.92 3.17 -18.45
CA PHE A 32 -13.98 4.04 -17.91
C PHE A 32 -13.65 5.52 -18.09
N PHE A 33 -12.42 5.95 -17.75
CA PHE A 33 -11.98 7.33 -17.88
C PHE A 33 -11.93 7.80 -19.34
N ILE A 34 -11.46 6.96 -20.26
CA ILE A 34 -11.44 7.28 -21.69
C ILE A 34 -12.86 7.46 -22.21
N THR A 35 -13.75 6.50 -21.93
CA THR A 35 -15.16 6.59 -22.37
C THR A 35 -15.83 7.81 -21.76
N PHE A 36 -15.63 8.07 -20.47
CA PHE A 36 -16.15 9.25 -19.80
C PHE A 36 -15.68 10.54 -20.46
N ALA A 37 -14.39 10.67 -20.77
CA ALA A 37 -13.85 11.86 -21.42
C ALA A 37 -14.43 12.07 -22.82
N LEU A 38 -14.52 11.00 -23.62
CA LEU A 38 -15.08 11.05 -24.97
C LEU A 38 -16.58 11.39 -24.98
N SER A 39 -17.34 10.87 -24.01
CA SER A 39 -18.78 11.14 -23.90
C SER A 39 -19.09 12.52 -23.31
N ASN A 40 -18.15 13.15 -22.60
CA ASN A 40 -18.35 14.40 -21.87
C ASN A 40 -17.41 15.52 -22.38
N LEU A 41 -17.39 15.71 -23.69
CA LEU A 41 -16.72 16.83 -24.36
C LEU A 41 -17.55 18.13 -24.32
N THR A 42 -18.74 18.09 -23.73
CA THR A 42 -19.60 19.25 -23.54
C THR A 42 -18.86 20.33 -22.76
N LEU A 43 -18.82 21.52 -23.34
CA LEU A 43 -18.22 22.69 -22.74
C LEU A 43 -19.15 23.21 -21.65
N ILE A 44 -18.60 23.46 -20.48
CA ILE A 44 -19.31 24.05 -19.35
C ILE A 44 -18.59 25.32 -18.90
N ASP A 45 -19.38 26.29 -18.46
CA ASP A 45 -18.86 27.48 -17.79
C ASP A 45 -18.69 27.17 -16.30
N ILE A 46 -17.45 27.28 -15.81
CA ILE A 46 -17.13 27.05 -14.40
C ILE A 46 -16.92 28.41 -13.76
N GLY A 47 -17.80 28.77 -12.83
CA GLY A 47 -17.64 29.95 -11.98
C GLY A 47 -17.07 29.56 -10.62
N LEU A 48 -15.87 30.05 -10.29
CA LEU A 48 -15.24 29.86 -8.98
C LEU A 48 -14.91 31.22 -8.38
N LEU A 49 -15.50 31.54 -7.21
CA LEU A 49 -15.21 32.77 -6.45
C LEU A 49 -15.26 34.06 -7.29
N GLY A 50 -16.25 34.18 -8.18
CA GLY A 50 -16.44 35.36 -9.04
C GLY A 50 -15.59 35.36 -10.32
N VAL A 51 -14.64 34.43 -10.47
CA VAL A 51 -13.90 34.22 -11.71
C VAL A 51 -14.66 33.23 -12.59
N LYS A 52 -15.10 33.68 -13.76
CA LYS A 52 -15.67 32.79 -14.79
C LYS A 52 -14.53 32.24 -15.64
N SER A 53 -14.44 30.91 -15.67
CA SER A 53 -13.56 30.21 -16.61
C SER A 53 -14.25 30.09 -17.97
N GLN A 54 -13.48 30.23 -19.04
CA GLN A 54 -13.96 30.13 -20.40
C GLN A 54 -14.12 28.65 -20.78
N ASN A 55 -15.33 28.23 -21.15
CA ASN A 55 -15.67 26.97 -21.83
C ASN A 55 -14.64 25.83 -21.67
N ILE A 56 -14.66 25.17 -20.51
CA ILE A 56 -13.82 23.99 -20.27
C ILE A 56 -14.69 22.73 -20.44
N PRO A 57 -14.19 21.67 -21.08
CA PRO A 57 -14.88 20.39 -21.09
C PRO A 57 -15.16 19.85 -19.68
N LEU A 58 -16.34 19.29 -19.47
CA LEU A 58 -16.79 18.75 -18.17
C LEU A 58 -15.81 17.73 -17.56
N TYR A 59 -15.08 16.97 -18.39
CA TYR A 59 -14.13 15.98 -17.86
C TYR A 59 -12.99 16.59 -17.05
N VAL A 60 -12.59 17.84 -17.33
CA VAL A 60 -11.43 18.49 -16.69
C VAL A 60 -11.61 18.65 -15.18
N PRO A 61 -12.66 19.34 -14.68
CA PRO A 61 -12.86 19.49 -13.23
C PRO A 61 -13.08 18.14 -12.52
N VAL A 62 -13.73 17.18 -13.19
CA VAL A 62 -13.95 15.83 -12.65
C VAL A 62 -12.62 15.10 -12.45
N PHE A 63 -11.72 15.17 -13.44
CA PHE A 63 -10.38 14.60 -13.33
C PHE A 63 -9.55 15.24 -12.22
N ILE A 64 -9.64 16.57 -12.06
CA ILE A 64 -8.94 17.28 -10.97
C ILE A 64 -9.44 16.81 -9.61
N ALA A 65 -10.76 16.73 -9.41
CA ALA A 65 -11.34 16.24 -8.16
C ALA A 65 -10.92 14.78 -7.88
N PHE A 66 -10.93 13.93 -8.91
CA PHE A 66 -10.48 12.55 -8.80
C PHE A 66 -8.99 12.45 -8.42
N LEU A 67 -8.12 13.22 -9.07
CA LEU A 67 -6.68 13.25 -8.78
C LEU A 67 -6.38 13.72 -7.34
N LEU A 68 -7.12 14.71 -6.85
CA LEU A 68 -7.01 15.16 -5.46
C LEU A 68 -7.43 14.06 -4.49
N GLY A 69 -8.56 13.40 -4.75
CA GLY A 69 -9.03 12.27 -3.94
C GLY A 69 -8.04 11.09 -3.95
N PHE A 70 -7.53 10.73 -5.12
CA PHE A 70 -6.53 9.68 -5.28
C PHE A 70 -5.23 10.01 -4.53
N SER A 71 -4.72 11.23 -4.67
CA SER A 71 -3.50 11.67 -3.99
C SER A 71 -3.69 11.64 -2.47
N GLY A 72 -4.84 12.12 -1.97
CA GLY A 72 -5.17 12.05 -0.54
C GLY A 72 -5.24 10.62 -0.02
N GLY A 73 -5.89 9.71 -0.77
CA GLY A 73 -5.95 8.30 -0.43
C GLY A 73 -4.58 7.62 -0.43
N MET A 74 -3.76 7.91 -1.43
CA MET A 74 -2.40 7.38 -1.54
C MET A 74 -1.50 7.85 -0.40
N LEU A 75 -1.61 9.13 -0.01
CA LEU A 75 -0.91 9.67 1.15
C LEU A 75 -1.36 8.97 2.45
N SER A 76 -2.67 8.79 2.65
CA SER A 76 -3.22 8.07 3.81
C SER A 76 -2.69 6.63 3.92
N LEU A 77 -2.69 5.89 2.81
CA LEU A 77 -2.12 4.54 2.72
C LEU A 77 -0.61 4.51 2.99
N SER A 78 0.12 5.51 2.50
CA SER A 78 1.57 5.63 2.69
C SER A 78 1.92 5.83 4.17
N PHE A 79 1.19 6.71 4.86
CA PHE A 79 1.39 6.94 6.30
C PHE A 79 1.05 5.71 7.13
N SER A 80 -0.05 5.00 6.82
CA SER A 80 -0.43 3.76 7.50
C SER A 80 0.67 2.68 7.41
N ARG A 81 1.22 2.45 6.21
CA ARG A 81 2.28 1.43 6.01
C ARG A 81 3.58 1.79 6.72
N ARG A 82 3.91 3.07 6.84
CA ARG A 82 5.13 3.52 7.51
C ARG A 82 5.10 3.23 9.01
N LYS A 83 3.95 3.45 9.65
CA LYS A 83 3.75 3.13 11.08
C LYS A 83 3.93 1.64 11.37
N HIS A 84 3.30 0.77 10.58
CA HIS A 84 3.41 -0.68 10.79
C HIS A 84 4.82 -1.22 10.58
N LYS A 85 5.59 -0.66 9.63
CA LYS A 85 6.99 -1.06 9.44
C LYS A 85 7.87 -0.70 10.64
N GLN A 86 7.61 0.44 11.28
CA GLN A 86 8.36 0.87 12.48
C GLN A 86 8.04 -0.05 13.67
N GLU A 87 6.77 -0.37 13.86
CA GLU A 87 6.32 -1.27 14.93
C GLU A 87 6.91 -2.69 14.76
N ILE A 88 6.95 -3.22 13.54
CA ILE A 88 7.61 -4.50 13.24
C ILE A 88 9.12 -4.44 13.52
N SER A 89 9.77 -3.31 13.28
CA SER A 89 11.20 -3.15 13.56
C SER A 89 11.47 -3.15 15.06
N GLN A 90 10.68 -2.40 15.83
CA GLN A 90 10.80 -2.32 17.29
C GLN A 90 10.54 -3.68 17.95
N LEU A 91 9.48 -4.38 17.55
CA LEU A 91 9.16 -5.71 18.07
C LEU A 91 10.27 -6.74 17.76
N ARG A 92 10.94 -6.63 16.62
CA ARG A 92 12.09 -7.50 16.28
C ARG A 92 13.30 -7.19 17.14
N GLU A 93 13.53 -5.93 17.45
CA GLU A 93 14.64 -5.48 18.28
C GLU A 93 14.46 -5.93 19.73
N GLU A 94 13.26 -5.76 20.30
CA GLU A 94 12.91 -6.28 21.63
C GLU A 94 13.04 -7.82 21.71
N ASN A 95 12.58 -8.53 20.69
CA ASN A 95 12.67 -9.98 20.66
C ASN A 95 14.13 -10.47 20.65
N ASN A 96 15.01 -9.78 19.90
CA ASN A 96 16.44 -10.08 19.89
C ASN A 96 17.10 -9.79 21.24
N LEU A 97 16.74 -8.69 21.91
CA LEU A 97 17.28 -8.35 23.23
C LEU A 97 16.87 -9.37 24.30
N LEU A 98 15.59 -9.77 24.31
CA LEU A 98 15.09 -10.81 25.22
C LEU A 98 15.78 -12.15 24.98
N HIS A 99 16.03 -12.51 23.72
CA HIS A 99 16.79 -13.72 23.39
C HIS A 99 18.23 -13.67 23.90
N GLN A 100 18.90 -12.51 23.79
CA GLN A 100 20.23 -12.31 24.35
C GLN A 100 20.24 -12.40 25.88
N GLU A 101 19.25 -11.83 26.58
CA GLU A 101 19.15 -11.95 28.04
C GLU A 101 19.00 -13.40 28.48
N VAL A 102 18.14 -14.17 27.82
CA VAL A 102 17.98 -15.60 28.10
C VAL A 102 19.28 -16.36 27.86
N GLU A 103 19.99 -16.07 26.78
CA GLU A 103 21.27 -16.71 26.47
C GLU A 103 22.34 -16.35 27.51
N ASN A 104 22.39 -15.09 27.93
CA ASN A 104 23.34 -14.60 28.93
C ASN A 104 23.07 -15.23 30.30
N LEU A 105 21.80 -15.34 30.71
CA LEU A 105 21.39 -16.00 31.95
C LEU A 105 21.68 -17.51 31.95
N ARG A 106 21.65 -18.16 30.78
CA ARG A 106 21.98 -19.59 30.64
C ARG A 106 23.47 -19.89 30.67
N ASN A 107 24.30 -18.88 30.42
CA ASN A 107 25.76 -18.99 30.41
C ASN A 107 26.42 -18.47 31.70
N ILE A 108 25.65 -18.14 32.74
CA ILE A 108 26.22 -17.81 34.05
C ILE A 108 26.93 -19.07 34.56
N PRO A 109 28.25 -19.05 34.76
CA PRO A 109 28.96 -20.19 35.31
C PRO A 109 28.43 -20.44 36.73
N LEU A 110 28.07 -21.70 37.00
CA LEU A 110 27.78 -22.13 38.37
C LEU A 110 29.05 -21.88 39.18
N GLN A 111 28.98 -20.93 40.13
CA GLN A 111 30.02 -20.78 41.13
C GLN A 111 29.97 -22.04 42.00
N ASP A 112 30.85 -22.99 41.70
CA ASP A 112 31.15 -24.10 42.59
C ASP A 112 31.97 -23.53 43.75
N ASP A 113 31.28 -23.15 44.82
CA ASP A 113 31.89 -22.84 46.11
C ASP A 113 32.41 -24.13 46.74
N VAL A 114 33.73 -24.39 46.65
CA VAL A 114 34.49 -25.31 47.53
C VAL A 114 35.93 -24.87 47.72
#